data_AF-A0A1G8CS40-F1
#
_entry.id   AF-A0A1G8CS40-F1
#
_cell.length_a   1.000
_cell.length_b   1.000
_cell.length_c   1.000
_cell.angle_alpha   90.00
_cell.angle_beta   90.00
_cell.angle_gamma   90.00
#
_symmetry.space_group_name_H-M   'P 1'
#
loop_
_entity.id
_entity.type
_entity.pdbx_description
1 polymer ?
#
loop_
_entity_poly.entity_id
_entity_poly.type
_entity_poly.pdbx_seq_one_letter_code
_entity_poly.pdbx_strand_id
1 'polypeptide(L)'
;MDLCVLPQTGSTEPWMLVAVVAAVLIAAGIALTASGRARRSVLTGLGALAIIGALVAGSIGGAAPAQADAGSTSCVTAPVGDEVSAATLVAPGIPTAALQCAAEPTVQIPSTQGVTYTQARTGSTLTVTAVPAAGYAFVAGATTTWTFDMTATSAAPWPVELPERTAAYPSEGTPWLGGAYLTPIDPELVPALQAAADAGEVTYALDGSGWRMEIDLVAYDPETDEELDRRTASAPIPAELSYDFERGEYLLVSEEFSFENLFAAVTAAGEELQALYPDARIEADLESEADIYDGLQIVASYEPGVGCETVTQVVPLDLVFQPMPAPRAILDGLAPALDEAIDRLESLDDAPVESPALESPSTQAPASEAPATEAPAAPSETDAAPASDEEVVDATTPVDER
;
A
#
# COMPACT_ATOMS: atom_id res chain seq x y z
N MET A 1 21.70 -45.89 -40.12
CA MET A 1 20.37 -45.45 -40.63
C MET A 1 20.21 -44.05 -40.08
N ASP A 2 20.66 -43.07 -40.85
CA ASP A 2 20.84 -41.71 -40.36
C ASP A 2 19.53 -40.93 -40.48
N LEU A 3 19.02 -40.54 -39.32
CA LEU A 3 17.82 -39.74 -39.16
C LEU A 3 18.19 -38.27 -39.35
N CYS A 4 17.84 -37.72 -40.51
CA CYS A 4 17.73 -36.27 -40.69
C CYS A 4 16.51 -35.77 -39.92
N VAL A 5 16.75 -35.12 -38.78
CA VAL A 5 15.73 -34.36 -38.05
C VAL A 5 15.95 -32.87 -38.35
N LEU A 6 14.95 -32.25 -38.97
CA LEU A 6 14.85 -30.79 -39.10
C LEU A 6 14.32 -30.19 -37.79
N PRO A 7 14.85 -29.07 -37.29
CA PRO A 7 14.25 -28.38 -36.17
C PRO A 7 12.95 -27.69 -36.61
N GLN A 8 11.84 -28.03 -35.95
CA GLN A 8 10.61 -27.24 -35.99
C GLN A 8 10.80 -25.95 -35.17
N THR A 9 10.85 -24.80 -35.84
CA THR A 9 10.64 -23.50 -35.20
C THR A 9 9.14 -23.24 -35.07
N GLY A 10 8.55 -23.70 -33.96
CA GLY A 10 7.22 -23.25 -33.53
C GLY A 10 7.36 -22.11 -32.52
N SER A 11 7.02 -20.89 -32.93
CA SER A 11 6.72 -19.80 -32.00
C SER A 11 5.55 -19.02 -32.57
N THR A 12 4.35 -19.39 -32.13
CA THR A 12 3.10 -18.68 -32.36
C THR A 12 2.90 -17.64 -31.25
N GLU A 13 2.84 -16.38 -31.66
CA GLU A 13 1.92 -15.34 -31.14
C GLU A 13 2.12 -14.70 -29.75
N PRO A 14 3.29 -14.09 -29.42
CA PRO A 14 3.34 -13.06 -28.38
C PRO A 14 2.81 -11.68 -28.84
N TRP A 15 2.73 -11.42 -30.16
CA TRP A 15 2.39 -10.09 -30.70
C TRP A 15 0.89 -9.72 -30.56
N MET A 16 0.00 -10.72 -30.59
CA MET A 16 -1.45 -10.50 -30.42
C MET A 16 -1.79 -10.02 -29.01
N LEU A 17 -1.09 -10.52 -27.99
CA LEU A 17 -1.27 -10.10 -26.59
C LEU A 17 -0.86 -8.63 -26.39
N VAL A 18 0.25 -8.20 -27.01
CA VAL A 18 0.70 -6.80 -26.98
C VAL A 18 -0.30 -5.87 -27.68
N ALA A 19 -0.87 -6.30 -28.81
CA ALA A 19 -1.87 -5.52 -29.54
C ALA A 19 -3.18 -5.33 -28.75
N VAL A 20 -3.62 -6.35 -28.01
CA VAL A 20 -4.83 -6.28 -27.17
C VAL A 20 -4.62 -5.34 -25.98
N VAL A 21 -3.48 -5.43 -25.29
CA VAL A 21 -3.17 -4.54 -24.15
C VAL A 21 -3.10 -3.07 -24.59
N ALA A 22 -2.49 -2.79 -25.75
CA ALA A 22 -2.43 -1.44 -26.31
C ALA A 22 -3.82 -0.88 -26.63
N ALA A 23 -4.72 -1.69 -27.19
CA ALA A 23 -6.09 -1.27 -27.50
C ALA A 23 -6.91 -0.94 -26.25
N VAL A 24 -6.75 -1.71 -25.16
CA VAL A 24 -7.43 -1.47 -23.88
C VAL A 24 -6.98 -0.15 -23.24
N LEU A 25 -5.67 0.13 -23.25
CA LEU A 25 -5.13 1.38 -22.70
C LEU A 25 -5.62 2.63 -23.47
N ILE A 26 -5.71 2.54 -24.80
CA ILE A 26 -6.24 3.63 -25.64
C ILE A 26 -7.73 3.86 -25.34
N ALA A 27 -8.52 2.79 -25.24
CA ALA A 27 -9.95 2.90 -24.94
C ALA A 27 -10.21 3.51 -23.54
N ALA A 28 -9.42 3.12 -22.53
CA ALA A 28 -9.50 3.69 -21.18
C ALA A 28 -9.14 5.18 -21.16
N GLY A 29 -8.09 5.59 -21.89
CA GLY A 29 -7.72 6.99 -22.04
C GLY A 29 -8.82 7.84 -22.68
N ILE A 30 -9.48 7.32 -23.74
CA ILE A 30 -10.58 8.02 -24.41
C ILE A 30 -11.79 8.16 -23.46
N ALA A 31 -12.17 7.10 -22.73
CA ALA A 31 -13.27 7.15 -21.78
C ALA A 31 -13.04 8.17 -20.64
N LEU A 32 -11.80 8.26 -20.14
CA LEU A 32 -11.41 9.24 -19.12
C LEU A 32 -11.42 10.68 -19.63
N THR A 33 -11.04 10.91 -20.89
CA THR A 33 -11.13 12.26 -21.50
C THR A 33 -12.58 12.69 -21.80
N ALA A 34 -13.47 11.75 -22.09
CA ALA A 34 -14.88 12.04 -22.36
C ALA A 34 -15.72 12.30 -21.10
N SER A 35 -15.29 11.82 -19.93
CA SER A 35 -16.07 11.91 -18.68
C SER A 35 -16.03 13.29 -18.00
N GLY A 36 -15.27 14.25 -18.52
CA GLY A 36 -15.34 15.67 -18.14
C GLY A 36 -14.94 16.02 -16.69
N ARG A 37 -14.57 15.02 -15.87
CA ARG A 37 -14.35 15.17 -14.43
C ARG A 37 -12.93 15.56 -14.02
N ALA A 38 -12.00 15.69 -14.97
CA ALA A 38 -10.60 15.96 -14.67
C ALA A 38 -10.02 17.06 -15.57
N ARG A 39 -10.12 18.32 -15.15
CA ARG A 39 -9.51 19.46 -15.86
C ARG A 39 -8.32 20.12 -15.15
N ARG A 40 -7.89 19.66 -13.97
CA ARG A 40 -6.71 20.26 -13.30
C ARG A 40 -5.62 19.30 -12.83
N SER A 41 -5.87 18.02 -12.58
CA SER A 41 -4.85 17.08 -12.06
C SER A 41 -4.21 16.14 -13.10
N VAL A 42 -4.69 16.11 -14.35
CA VAL A 42 -4.28 15.07 -15.34
C VAL A 42 -3.16 15.50 -16.29
N LEU A 43 -2.81 16.80 -16.32
CA LEU A 43 -1.79 17.31 -17.26
C LEU A 43 -0.35 16.91 -16.90
N THR A 44 -0.05 16.64 -15.62
CA THR A 44 1.26 16.14 -15.19
C THR A 44 1.40 14.62 -15.31
N GLY A 45 0.31 13.85 -15.17
CA GLY A 45 0.34 12.38 -15.29
C GLY A 45 0.45 11.83 -16.73
N LEU A 46 -0.11 12.52 -17.73
CA LEU A 46 -0.03 12.08 -19.14
C LEU A 46 1.37 12.25 -19.76
N GLY A 47 2.20 13.15 -19.23
CA GLY A 47 3.59 13.33 -19.67
C GLY A 47 4.46 12.11 -19.36
N ALA A 48 4.24 11.45 -18.22
CA ALA A 48 5.01 10.28 -17.80
C ALA A 48 4.68 9.02 -18.62
N LEU A 49 3.41 8.82 -19.00
CA LEU A 49 2.99 7.66 -19.78
C LEU A 49 3.44 7.70 -21.25
N ALA A 50 3.61 8.90 -21.83
CA ALA A 50 4.13 9.04 -23.19
C ALA A 50 5.61 8.62 -23.33
N ILE A 51 6.40 8.75 -22.25
CA ILE A 51 7.82 8.37 -22.23
C ILE A 51 7.98 6.85 -22.17
N ILE A 52 7.10 6.15 -21.44
CA ILE A 52 7.10 4.68 -21.37
C ILE A 52 6.66 4.06 -22.71
N GLY A 53 5.71 4.69 -23.42
CA GLY A 53 5.30 4.25 -24.76
C GLY A 53 6.40 4.37 -25.84
N ALA A 54 7.30 5.35 -25.71
CA ALA A 54 8.40 5.55 -26.66
C ALA A 54 9.56 4.55 -26.48
N LEU A 55 9.78 4.03 -25.26
CA LEU A 55 10.86 3.09 -24.98
C LEU A 55 10.56 1.64 -25.42
N VAL A 56 9.28 1.25 -25.48
CA VAL A 56 8.89 -0.12 -25.91
C VAL A 56 8.88 -0.27 -27.43
N ALA A 57 8.72 0.82 -28.21
CA ALA A 57 8.72 0.78 -29.67
C ALA A 57 10.13 0.82 -30.31
N GLY A 58 11.19 1.11 -29.54
CA GLY A 58 12.52 1.41 -30.07
C GLY A 58 13.50 0.24 -30.23
N SER A 59 13.21 -0.96 -29.71
CA SER A 59 14.23 -2.03 -29.59
C SER A 59 14.03 -3.28 -30.45
N ILE A 60 13.01 -3.35 -31.32
CA ILE A 60 12.82 -4.51 -32.23
C ILE A 60 13.46 -4.24 -33.59
N GLY A 61 14.80 -4.13 -33.59
CA GLY A 61 15.61 -4.25 -34.80
C GLY A 61 15.84 -5.73 -35.14
N GLY A 62 14.84 -6.38 -35.74
CA GLY A 62 14.93 -7.77 -36.18
C GLY A 62 16.00 -7.95 -37.27
N ALA A 63 17.03 -8.74 -36.98
CA ALA A 63 17.99 -9.20 -37.98
C ALA A 63 17.25 -10.03 -39.05
N ALA A 64 17.58 -9.79 -40.33
CA ALA A 64 17.00 -10.52 -41.44
C ALA A 64 17.27 -12.04 -41.32
N PRO A 65 16.28 -12.91 -41.59
CA PRO A 65 16.51 -14.34 -41.63
C PRO A 65 17.46 -14.65 -42.80
N ALA A 66 18.59 -15.27 -42.47
CA ALA A 66 19.54 -15.77 -43.46
C ALA A 66 18.84 -16.82 -44.35
N GLN A 67 18.80 -16.57 -45.65
CA GLN A 67 18.40 -17.55 -46.65
C GLN A 67 19.38 -18.73 -46.61
N ALA A 68 18.88 -19.91 -46.23
CA ALA A 68 19.59 -21.16 -46.43
C ALA A 68 19.48 -21.56 -47.91
N ASP A 69 20.61 -21.46 -48.61
CA ASP A 69 20.83 -21.99 -49.94
C ASP A 69 20.82 -23.52 -49.88
N ALA A 70 19.73 -24.12 -50.38
CA ALA A 70 19.56 -25.56 -50.49
C ALA A 70 19.96 -26.00 -51.90
N GLY A 71 21.20 -26.48 -52.08
CA GLY A 71 21.61 -26.97 -53.39
C GLY A 71 23.04 -27.51 -53.53
N SER A 72 23.40 -28.58 -52.82
CA SER A 72 24.52 -29.43 -53.25
C SER A 72 24.45 -30.82 -52.62
N THR A 73 23.90 -31.76 -53.38
CA THR A 73 23.95 -33.20 -53.12
C THR A 73 25.32 -33.74 -53.55
N SER A 74 26.30 -33.76 -52.63
CA SER A 74 27.52 -34.54 -52.84
C SER A 74 28.08 -35.05 -51.51
N CYS A 75 27.75 -36.30 -51.17
CA CYS A 75 28.35 -37.03 -50.06
C CYS A 75 29.78 -37.39 -50.44
N VAL A 76 30.76 -36.63 -49.95
CA VAL A 76 32.18 -36.96 -50.02
C VAL A 76 32.57 -37.69 -48.73
N THR A 77 32.89 -38.97 -48.83
CA THR A 77 33.46 -39.77 -47.74
C THR A 77 34.93 -39.37 -47.56
N ALA A 78 35.21 -38.57 -46.54
CA ALA A 78 36.58 -38.21 -46.17
C ALA A 78 37.25 -39.30 -45.31
N PRO A 79 38.58 -39.43 -45.34
CA PRO A 79 39.32 -40.42 -44.56
C PRO A 79 39.26 -40.09 -43.06
N VAL A 80 39.08 -41.12 -42.23
CA VAL A 80 39.12 -41.05 -40.76
C VAL A 80 40.55 -40.80 -40.30
N GLY A 81 40.97 -39.53 -40.31
CA GLY A 81 42.10 -39.05 -39.52
C GLY A 81 41.58 -38.62 -38.16
N ASP A 82 42.35 -38.87 -37.09
CA ASP A 82 42.04 -38.53 -35.70
C ASP A 82 41.13 -37.30 -35.60
N GLU A 83 39.85 -37.54 -35.29
CA GLU A 83 38.84 -36.50 -35.20
C GLU A 83 39.26 -35.55 -34.08
N VAL A 84 39.87 -34.43 -34.45
CA VAL A 84 39.97 -33.26 -33.60
C VAL A 84 38.53 -32.83 -33.38
N SER A 85 37.93 -33.31 -32.30
CA SER A 85 36.56 -32.97 -31.89
C SER A 85 36.45 -31.47 -31.89
N ALA A 86 35.75 -30.91 -32.88
CA ALA A 86 35.53 -29.48 -32.97
C ALA A 86 34.81 -29.03 -31.70
N ALA A 87 35.39 -28.07 -30.99
CA ALA A 87 34.78 -27.56 -29.78
C ALA A 87 33.40 -26.96 -30.09
N THR A 88 32.42 -27.21 -29.22
CA THR A 88 31.09 -26.61 -29.36
C THR A 88 31.18 -25.12 -29.02
N LEU A 89 30.75 -24.27 -29.94
CA LEU A 89 30.75 -22.82 -29.72
C LEU A 89 29.61 -22.41 -28.79
N VAL A 90 29.92 -21.61 -27.77
CA VAL A 90 28.94 -21.12 -26.78
C VAL A 90 29.14 -19.61 -26.54
N ALA A 91 28.06 -18.91 -26.25
CA ALA A 91 28.09 -17.55 -25.73
C ALA A 91 27.77 -17.59 -24.22
N PRO A 92 28.62 -17.03 -23.35
CA PRO A 92 28.31 -16.98 -21.93
C PRO A 92 27.10 -16.08 -21.67
N GLY A 93 26.21 -16.48 -20.76
CA GLY A 93 25.19 -15.60 -20.22
C GLY A 93 25.80 -14.41 -19.48
N ILE A 94 25.09 -13.28 -19.48
CA ILE A 94 25.51 -12.01 -18.88
C ILE A 94 25.05 -11.99 -17.41
N PRO A 95 25.96 -11.92 -16.43
CA PRO A 95 25.58 -11.71 -15.04
C PRO A 95 24.98 -10.31 -14.83
N THR A 96 24.04 -10.19 -13.91
CA THR A 96 23.39 -8.91 -13.56
C THR A 96 23.58 -8.61 -12.08
N ALA A 97 23.54 -7.32 -11.71
CA ALA A 97 23.58 -6.88 -10.32
C ALA A 97 22.30 -6.08 -10.01
N ALA A 98 21.66 -6.40 -8.89
CA ALA A 98 20.54 -5.65 -8.36
C ALA A 98 21.04 -4.78 -7.20
N LEU A 99 20.92 -3.46 -7.34
CA LEU A 99 21.24 -2.51 -6.27
C LEU A 99 20.25 -2.68 -5.11
N GLN A 100 20.75 -2.49 -3.89
CA GLN A 100 19.97 -2.61 -2.66
C GLN A 100 20.29 -1.44 -1.73
N CYS A 101 19.28 -0.95 -1.03
CA CYS A 101 19.44 0.11 -0.04
C CYS A 101 20.13 -0.44 1.21
N ALA A 102 21.10 0.31 1.73
CA ALA A 102 21.83 0.00 2.96
C ALA A 102 22.46 -1.40 2.98
N ALA A 103 22.58 -2.04 1.81
CA ALA A 103 23.09 -3.38 1.63
C ALA A 103 23.92 -3.45 0.34
N GLU A 104 24.82 -4.42 0.28
CA GLU A 104 25.58 -4.64 -0.93
C GLU A 104 24.68 -5.17 -2.06
N PRO A 105 24.92 -4.78 -3.32
CA PRO A 105 24.21 -5.31 -4.47
C PRO A 105 24.25 -6.85 -4.54
N THR A 106 23.14 -7.46 -4.94
CA THR A 106 23.08 -8.91 -5.18
C THR A 106 23.42 -9.21 -6.63
N VAL A 107 24.43 -10.04 -6.87
CA VAL A 107 24.86 -10.44 -8.22
C VAL A 107 24.25 -11.78 -8.61
N GLN A 108 23.51 -11.81 -9.72
CA GLN A 108 22.89 -12.99 -10.31
C GLN A 108 23.73 -13.48 -11.48
N ILE A 109 24.21 -14.73 -11.40
CA ILE A 109 25.02 -15.35 -12.43
C ILE A 109 24.19 -16.41 -13.15
N PRO A 110 23.95 -16.30 -14.47
CA PRO A 110 23.13 -17.26 -15.20
C PRO A 110 23.85 -18.60 -15.36
N SER A 111 23.09 -19.69 -15.34
CA SER A 111 23.59 -21.01 -15.75
C SER A 111 23.60 -21.11 -17.27
N THR A 112 24.77 -21.31 -17.88
CA THR A 112 24.90 -21.54 -19.33
C THR A 112 25.61 -22.87 -19.57
N GLN A 113 25.03 -23.74 -20.40
CA GLN A 113 25.63 -25.03 -20.71
C GLN A 113 27.03 -24.84 -21.31
N GLY A 114 28.02 -25.58 -20.80
CA GLY A 114 29.39 -25.49 -21.29
C GLY A 114 30.18 -24.28 -20.80
N VAL A 115 29.65 -23.53 -19.82
CA VAL A 115 30.32 -22.37 -19.20
C VAL A 115 30.36 -22.54 -17.69
N THR A 116 31.52 -22.32 -17.09
CA THR A 116 31.71 -22.22 -15.64
C THR A 116 32.05 -20.79 -15.29
N TYR A 117 31.47 -20.26 -14.22
CA TYR A 117 31.75 -18.91 -13.75
C TYR A 117 32.59 -18.95 -12.47
N THR A 118 33.63 -18.13 -12.41
CA THR A 118 34.45 -17.91 -11.23
C THR A 118 34.30 -16.47 -10.76
N GLN A 119 34.37 -16.25 -9.45
CA GLN A 119 34.23 -14.93 -8.85
C GLN A 119 35.50 -14.57 -8.08
N ALA A 120 35.94 -13.32 -8.20
CA ALA A 120 37.05 -12.77 -7.43
C ALA A 120 36.63 -11.40 -6.88
N ARG A 121 36.86 -11.16 -5.59
CA ARG A 121 36.48 -9.90 -4.94
C ARG A 121 37.72 -9.16 -4.44
N THR A 122 37.78 -7.86 -4.71
CA THR A 122 38.82 -6.95 -4.21
C THR A 122 38.15 -5.68 -3.68
N GLY A 123 38.09 -5.54 -2.35
CA GLY A 123 37.37 -4.44 -1.72
C GLY A 123 35.87 -4.46 -2.08
N SER A 124 35.36 -3.34 -2.58
CA SER A 124 33.99 -3.21 -3.10
C SER A 124 33.84 -3.68 -4.55
N THR A 125 34.85 -4.26 -5.17
CA THR A 125 34.74 -4.70 -6.57
C THR A 125 34.62 -6.21 -6.67
N LEU A 126 33.52 -6.71 -7.27
CA LEU A 126 33.34 -8.11 -7.63
C LEU A 126 33.60 -8.31 -9.12
N THR A 127 34.54 -9.18 -9.47
CA THR A 127 34.81 -9.59 -10.84
C THR A 127 34.28 -11.00 -11.07
N VAL A 128 33.43 -11.16 -12.06
CA VAL A 128 32.90 -12.45 -12.51
C VAL A 128 33.57 -12.80 -13.85
N THR A 129 34.17 -13.98 -13.94
CA THR A 129 34.84 -14.48 -15.15
C THR A 129 34.21 -15.78 -15.62
N ALA A 130 33.76 -15.82 -16.87
CA ALA A 130 33.29 -17.02 -17.54
C ALA A 130 34.48 -17.79 -18.15
N VAL A 131 34.50 -19.10 -17.94
CA VAL A 131 35.49 -20.04 -18.45
C VAL A 131 34.75 -21.14 -19.22
N PRO A 132 35.15 -21.46 -20.47
CA PRO A 132 34.48 -22.53 -21.21
C PRO A 132 34.84 -23.88 -20.58
N ALA A 133 33.86 -24.75 -20.43
CA ALA A 133 34.09 -26.13 -19.99
C ALA A 133 34.85 -26.93 -21.07
N ALA A 134 35.40 -28.07 -20.70
CA ALA A 134 36.09 -28.94 -21.65
C ALA A 134 35.17 -29.34 -22.82
N GLY A 135 35.68 -29.23 -24.05
CA GLY A 135 34.91 -29.49 -25.28
C GLY A 135 34.07 -28.30 -25.77
N TYR A 136 34.09 -27.17 -25.06
CA TYR A 136 33.45 -25.92 -25.46
C TYR A 136 34.49 -24.83 -25.78
N ALA A 137 34.09 -23.88 -26.62
CA ALA A 137 34.85 -22.67 -26.88
C ALA A 137 33.90 -21.47 -26.98
N PHE A 138 34.35 -20.29 -26.55
CA PHE A 138 33.53 -19.09 -26.71
C PHE A 138 33.46 -18.65 -28.17
N VAL A 139 32.29 -18.14 -28.59
CA VAL A 139 32.17 -17.43 -29.87
C VAL A 139 33.14 -16.24 -29.91
N ALA A 140 33.72 -15.99 -31.08
CA ALA A 140 34.69 -14.91 -31.23
C ALA A 140 34.06 -13.55 -30.84
N GLY A 141 34.74 -12.81 -29.95
CA GLY A 141 34.26 -11.52 -29.45
C GLY A 141 33.31 -11.60 -28.26
N ALA A 142 33.02 -12.78 -27.70
CA ALA A 142 32.24 -12.90 -26.48
C ALA A 142 32.89 -12.15 -25.30
N THR A 143 32.09 -11.40 -24.54
CA THR A 143 32.50 -10.86 -23.24
C THR A 143 32.60 -11.99 -22.24
N THR A 144 33.73 -12.08 -21.53
CA THR A 144 34.00 -13.16 -20.57
C THR A 144 34.26 -12.67 -19.16
N THR A 145 34.37 -11.35 -18.95
CA THR A 145 34.64 -10.75 -17.65
C THR A 145 33.70 -9.58 -17.42
N TRP A 146 33.05 -9.57 -16.26
CA TRP A 146 32.19 -8.49 -15.79
C TRP A 146 32.68 -8.02 -14.44
N THR A 147 32.56 -6.73 -14.19
CA THR A 147 32.95 -6.11 -12.93
C THR A 147 31.76 -5.35 -12.36
N PHE A 148 31.46 -5.59 -11.09
CA PHE A 148 30.38 -4.97 -10.36
C PHE A 148 30.95 -4.18 -9.18
N ASP A 149 30.43 -2.97 -8.99
CA ASP A 149 30.63 -2.21 -7.75
C ASP A 149 29.63 -2.73 -6.71
N MET A 150 30.17 -3.18 -5.59
CA MET A 150 29.46 -3.77 -4.45
C MET A 150 29.32 -2.76 -3.31
N THR A 151 29.64 -1.48 -3.54
CA THR A 151 29.42 -0.42 -2.56
C THR A 151 27.93 -0.33 -2.24
N ALA A 152 27.58 -0.48 -0.97
CA ALA A 152 26.20 -0.35 -0.51
C ALA A 152 25.68 1.06 -0.83
N THR A 153 24.48 1.14 -1.37
CA THR A 153 23.83 2.43 -1.62
C THR A 153 23.30 2.98 -0.29
N SER A 154 23.76 4.16 0.11
CA SER A 154 23.21 4.86 1.27
C SER A 154 21.87 5.50 0.93
N ALA A 155 20.86 5.32 1.79
CA ALA A 155 19.61 6.07 1.69
C ALA A 155 19.89 7.57 1.87
N ALA A 156 19.37 8.40 0.97
CA ALA A 156 19.33 9.83 1.18
C ALA A 156 18.40 10.15 2.37
N PRO A 157 18.72 11.18 3.17
CA PRO A 157 17.79 11.66 4.19
C PRO A 157 16.52 12.21 3.53
N TRP A 158 15.46 12.38 4.33
CA TRP A 158 14.26 13.07 3.89
C TRP A 158 14.59 14.48 3.36
N PRO A 159 14.00 14.91 2.23
CA PRO A 159 14.19 16.27 1.72
C PRO A 159 13.61 17.36 2.62
N VAL A 160 12.56 17.02 3.38
CA VAL A 160 11.84 17.90 4.30
C VAL A 160 11.76 17.22 5.66
N GLU A 161 12.04 17.96 6.73
CA GLU A 161 11.87 17.45 8.10
C GLU A 161 10.36 17.36 8.41
N LEU A 162 9.88 16.14 8.59
CA LEU A 162 8.49 15.86 8.89
C LEU A 162 8.32 15.68 10.40
N PRO A 163 7.44 16.47 11.07
CA PRO A 163 7.16 16.24 12.48
C PRO A 163 6.37 14.94 12.65
N GLU A 164 6.37 14.39 13.87
CA GLU A 164 5.55 13.21 14.18
C GLU A 164 4.04 13.50 14.08
N ARG A 165 3.64 14.72 14.45
CA ARG A 165 2.27 15.27 14.34
C ARG A 165 2.36 16.76 14.04
N THR A 166 1.36 17.31 13.36
CA THR A 166 1.15 18.74 13.22
C THR A 166 -0.25 19.11 13.67
N ALA A 167 -0.55 20.40 13.73
CA ALA A 167 -1.84 20.89 14.22
C ALA A 167 -2.28 22.15 13.48
N ALA A 168 -3.58 22.45 13.57
CA ALA A 168 -4.17 23.68 13.05
C ALA A 168 -5.34 24.16 13.91
N TYR A 169 -5.56 25.47 13.90
CA TYR A 169 -6.71 26.12 14.54
C TYR A 169 -7.76 26.52 13.50
N PRO A 170 -9.07 26.32 13.74
CA PRO A 170 -10.10 26.88 12.88
C PRO A 170 -10.06 28.41 12.93
N SER A 171 -9.89 29.08 11.79
CA SER A 171 -9.80 30.55 11.69
C SER A 171 -11.04 31.19 11.09
N GLU A 172 -11.67 30.52 10.11
CA GLU A 172 -12.89 30.97 9.44
C GLU A 172 -13.78 29.78 9.10
N GLY A 173 -15.09 29.92 9.31
CA GLY A 173 -16.06 28.86 9.07
C GLY A 173 -16.19 27.88 10.24
N THR A 174 -16.91 26.79 10.00
CA THR A 174 -17.16 25.72 10.96
C THR A 174 -16.87 24.40 10.25
N PRO A 175 -15.86 23.63 10.69
CA PRO A 175 -15.37 22.44 9.98
C PRO A 175 -16.49 21.46 9.55
N TRP A 176 -17.56 21.36 10.33
CA TRP A 176 -18.68 20.43 10.12
C TRP A 176 -19.90 21.03 9.39
N LEU A 177 -19.91 22.31 9.01
CA LEU A 177 -21.01 22.94 8.24
C LEU A 177 -20.55 23.45 6.87
N GLY A 178 -20.00 22.54 6.05
CA GLY A 178 -19.62 22.84 4.67
C GLY A 178 -18.18 23.38 4.51
N GLY A 179 -17.40 23.36 5.58
CA GLY A 179 -15.96 23.59 5.54
C GLY A 179 -15.43 24.71 6.46
N ALA A 180 -14.11 24.73 6.61
CA ALA A 180 -13.39 25.74 7.38
C ALA A 180 -12.00 26.00 6.80
N TYR A 181 -11.50 27.21 7.05
CA TYR A 181 -10.07 27.50 6.97
C TYR A 181 -9.43 27.15 8.31
N LEU A 182 -8.27 26.48 8.24
CA LEU A 182 -7.50 26.08 9.40
C LEU A 182 -6.11 26.72 9.32
N THR A 183 -5.80 27.59 10.27
CA THR A 183 -4.47 28.18 10.39
C THR A 183 -3.49 27.15 10.95
N PRO A 184 -2.44 26.74 10.21
CA PRO A 184 -1.44 25.79 10.68
C PRO A 184 -0.65 26.34 11.88
N ILE A 185 -0.27 25.45 12.80
CA ILE A 185 0.73 25.75 13.83
C ILE A 185 2.12 25.89 13.21
N ASP A 186 2.44 25.01 12.27
CA ASP A 186 3.65 25.09 11.46
C ASP A 186 3.32 25.54 10.03
N PRO A 187 3.35 26.86 9.75
CA PRO A 187 3.02 27.40 8.43
C PRO A 187 4.08 27.13 7.37
N GLU A 188 5.27 26.61 7.73
CA GLU A 188 6.36 26.35 6.79
C GLU A 188 6.34 24.93 6.22
N LEU A 189 5.68 23.98 6.91
CA LEU A 189 5.63 22.57 6.53
C LEU A 189 5.11 22.32 5.10
N VAL A 190 3.89 22.78 4.78
CA VAL A 190 3.31 22.55 3.45
C VAL A 190 4.04 23.31 2.34
N PRO A 191 4.45 24.58 2.51
CA PRO A 191 5.33 25.25 1.55
C PRO A 191 6.65 24.52 1.30
N ALA A 192 7.29 23.96 2.34
CA ALA A 192 8.51 23.17 2.19
C ALA A 192 8.26 21.88 1.39
N LEU A 193 7.17 21.17 1.70
CA LEU A 193 6.75 19.98 0.94
C LEU A 193 6.44 20.30 -0.52
N GLN A 194 5.76 21.41 -0.79
CA GLN A 194 5.49 21.87 -2.16
C GLN A 194 6.78 22.19 -2.92
N ALA A 195 7.73 22.89 -2.29
CA ALA A 195 9.02 23.21 -2.92
C ALA A 195 9.83 21.94 -3.26
N ALA A 196 9.87 20.97 -2.35
CA ALA A 196 10.51 19.67 -2.59
C ALA A 196 9.78 18.86 -3.67
N ALA A 197 8.44 18.94 -3.73
CA ALA A 197 7.65 18.27 -4.75
C ALA A 197 7.86 18.89 -6.15
N ASP A 198 7.96 20.21 -6.23
CA ASP A 198 8.29 20.93 -7.47
C ASP A 198 9.70 20.60 -7.97
N ALA A 199 10.64 20.30 -7.05
CA ALA A 199 11.97 19.79 -7.36
C ALA A 199 11.97 18.30 -7.77
N GLY A 200 10.86 17.59 -7.61
CA GLY A 200 10.73 16.15 -7.89
C GLY A 200 11.38 15.26 -6.82
N GLU A 201 11.61 15.79 -5.62
CA GLU A 201 12.27 15.08 -4.52
C GLU A 201 11.29 14.34 -3.60
N VAL A 202 10.04 14.82 -3.51
CA VAL A 202 8.98 14.21 -2.70
C VAL A 202 7.65 14.24 -3.46
N THR A 203 6.76 13.34 -3.10
CA THR A 203 5.33 13.42 -3.45
C THR A 203 4.54 13.54 -2.16
N TYR A 204 3.52 14.39 -2.11
CA TYR A 204 2.69 14.51 -0.92
C TYR A 204 1.22 14.71 -1.28
N ALA A 205 0.35 14.34 -0.34
CA ALA A 205 -1.08 14.55 -0.40
C ALA A 205 -1.59 15.01 0.97
N LEU A 206 -2.59 15.88 0.93
CA LEU A 206 -3.40 16.23 2.09
C LEU A 206 -4.64 15.35 2.06
N ASP A 207 -4.83 14.55 3.10
CA ASP A 207 -5.87 13.54 3.15
C ASP A 207 -6.85 13.87 4.27
N GLY A 208 -8.07 14.23 3.87
CA GLY A 208 -9.21 14.46 4.76
C GLY A 208 -10.16 13.27 4.84
N SER A 209 -9.91 12.18 4.11
CA SER A 209 -10.85 11.06 3.99
C SER A 209 -10.96 10.22 5.26
N GLY A 210 -9.95 10.27 6.12
CA GLY A 210 -9.96 9.61 7.43
C GLY A 210 -10.72 10.38 8.51
N TRP A 211 -11.14 11.63 8.22
CA TRP A 211 -11.70 12.52 9.23
C TRP A 211 -12.97 11.93 9.85
N ARG A 212 -13.01 11.92 11.18
CA ARG A 212 -14.12 11.37 11.97
C ARG A 212 -14.42 12.26 13.15
N MET A 213 -15.69 12.23 13.58
CA MET A 213 -16.10 12.74 14.87
C MET A 213 -16.13 11.58 15.85
N GLU A 214 -15.43 11.73 16.97
CA GLU A 214 -15.44 10.75 18.06
C GLU A 214 -16.11 11.35 19.29
N ILE A 215 -16.99 10.57 19.93
CA ILE A 215 -17.64 10.90 21.20
C ILE A 215 -17.45 9.73 22.14
N ASP A 216 -16.82 9.99 23.28
CA ASP A 216 -16.73 9.00 24.34
C ASP A 216 -18.04 8.95 25.12
N LEU A 217 -18.52 7.73 25.34
CA LEU A 217 -19.61 7.41 26.24
C LEU A 217 -19.03 6.67 27.43
N VAL A 218 -19.38 7.11 28.63
CA VAL A 218 -18.88 6.57 29.88
C VAL A 218 -20.05 6.06 30.68
N ALA A 219 -19.97 4.80 31.12
CA ALA A 219 -20.92 4.21 32.04
C ALA A 219 -20.44 4.46 33.47
N TYR A 220 -21.28 5.08 34.30
CA TYR A 220 -21.02 5.33 35.71
C TYR A 220 -21.94 4.50 36.59
N ASP A 221 -21.41 4.06 37.72
CA ASP A 221 -22.24 3.54 38.81
C ASP A 221 -23.06 4.69 39.42
N PRO A 222 -24.40 4.61 39.44
CA PRO A 222 -25.24 5.73 39.85
C PRO A 222 -25.18 6.04 41.35
N GLU A 223 -24.71 5.11 42.19
CA GLU A 223 -24.62 5.31 43.64
C GLU A 223 -23.27 5.90 44.05
N THR A 224 -22.20 5.51 43.36
CA THR A 224 -20.81 5.83 43.72
C THR A 224 -20.14 6.84 42.80
N ASP A 225 -20.71 7.06 41.61
CA ASP A 225 -20.13 7.89 40.54
C ASP A 225 -18.78 7.36 40.03
N GLU A 226 -18.51 6.06 40.21
CA GLU A 226 -17.31 5.38 39.70
C GLU A 226 -17.49 5.06 38.20
N GLU A 227 -16.49 5.37 37.37
CA GLU A 227 -16.44 4.96 35.97
C GLU A 227 -16.33 3.42 35.88
N LEU A 228 -17.30 2.80 35.23
CA LEU A 228 -17.39 1.35 35.06
C LEU A 228 -16.74 0.88 33.75
N ASP A 229 -17.01 1.58 32.65
CA ASP A 229 -16.48 1.29 31.31
C ASP A 229 -16.65 2.52 30.39
N ARG A 230 -15.93 2.51 29.27
CA ARG A 230 -15.93 3.56 28.25
C ARG A 230 -16.05 2.96 26.84
N ARG A 231 -16.82 3.61 25.98
CA ARG A 231 -16.92 3.29 24.55
C ARG A 231 -16.81 4.57 23.72
N THR A 232 -16.06 4.49 22.63
CA THR A 232 -15.92 5.60 21.68
C THR A 232 -16.86 5.36 20.51
N ALA A 233 -17.84 6.24 20.34
CA ALA A 233 -18.68 6.29 19.17
C ALA A 233 -17.99 7.14 18.09
N SER A 234 -17.79 6.59 16.89
CA SER A 234 -17.11 7.28 15.79
C SER A 234 -18.00 7.35 14.55
N ALA A 235 -18.10 8.53 13.94
CA ALA A 235 -18.76 8.73 12.66
C ALA A 235 -17.85 9.44 11.65
N PRO A 236 -17.68 8.91 10.43
CA PRO A 236 -16.84 9.56 9.43
C PRO A 236 -17.48 10.87 8.95
N ILE A 237 -16.63 11.88 8.73
CA ILE A 237 -16.99 13.14 8.10
C ILE A 237 -16.27 13.21 6.76
N PRO A 238 -16.93 12.89 5.63
CA PRO A 238 -16.31 12.99 4.33
C PRO A 238 -15.78 14.40 4.10
N ALA A 239 -14.46 14.53 3.96
CA ALA A 239 -13.83 15.81 3.74
C ALA A 239 -12.69 15.74 2.73
N GLU A 240 -12.56 16.84 1.99
CA GLU A 240 -11.42 17.14 1.14
C GLU A 240 -10.53 18.14 1.87
N LEU A 241 -9.27 17.77 2.09
CA LEU A 241 -8.26 18.64 2.68
C LEU A 241 -7.36 19.20 1.58
N SER A 242 -7.20 20.51 1.54
CA SER A 242 -6.34 21.21 0.59
C SER A 242 -5.57 22.34 1.29
N TYR A 243 -4.66 23.01 0.58
CA TYR A 243 -3.90 24.14 1.11
C TYR A 243 -4.07 25.38 0.22
N ASP A 244 -4.47 26.49 0.83
CA ASP A 244 -4.53 27.79 0.19
C ASP A 244 -3.20 28.52 0.39
N PHE A 245 -2.34 28.51 -0.64
CA PHE A 245 -1.03 29.16 -0.60
C PHE A 245 -1.10 30.70 -0.54
N GLU A 246 -2.21 31.32 -0.94
CA GLU A 246 -2.36 32.78 -0.81
C GLU A 246 -2.62 33.18 0.64
N ARG A 247 -3.36 32.34 1.38
CA ARG A 247 -3.66 32.55 2.81
C ARG A 247 -2.64 31.92 3.75
N GLY A 248 -1.93 30.89 3.31
CA GLY A 248 -1.09 30.07 4.19
C GLY A 248 -1.92 29.24 5.17
N GLU A 249 -3.07 28.74 4.72
CA GLU A 249 -4.04 28.00 5.56
C GLU A 249 -4.46 26.70 4.89
N TYR A 250 -4.81 25.69 5.69
CA TYR A 250 -5.54 24.54 5.16
C TYR A 250 -6.97 24.95 4.84
N LEU A 251 -7.50 24.43 3.74
CA LEU A 251 -8.92 24.52 3.39
C LEU A 251 -9.52 23.11 3.52
N LEU A 252 -10.35 22.94 4.53
CA LEU A 252 -11.12 21.74 4.78
C LEU A 252 -12.53 21.94 4.20
N VAL A 253 -12.88 21.17 3.18
CA VAL A 253 -14.23 21.17 2.61
C VAL A 253 -14.89 19.86 2.99
N SER A 254 -15.89 19.93 3.86
CA SER A 254 -16.69 18.79 4.26
C SER A 254 -18.00 18.73 3.48
N GLU A 255 -18.48 17.52 3.20
CA GLU A 255 -19.90 17.35 2.88
C GLU A 255 -20.73 17.69 4.12
N GLU A 256 -22.02 17.99 3.92
CA GLU A 256 -22.92 18.31 5.02
C GLU A 256 -22.91 17.16 6.04
N PHE A 257 -22.42 17.45 7.25
CA PHE A 257 -22.26 16.45 8.29
C PHE A 257 -23.62 15.82 8.61
N SER A 258 -23.70 14.50 8.44
CA SER A 258 -24.90 13.76 8.78
C SER A 258 -24.90 13.44 10.27
N PHE A 259 -25.62 14.25 11.05
CA PHE A 259 -25.91 13.95 12.46
C PHE A 259 -26.59 12.59 12.63
N GLU A 260 -27.28 12.07 11.60
CA GLU A 260 -27.89 10.75 11.63
C GLU A 260 -26.85 9.62 11.78
N ASN A 261 -25.68 9.75 11.13
CA ASN A 261 -24.62 8.75 11.23
C ASN A 261 -23.96 8.77 12.62
N LEU A 262 -23.71 9.97 13.15
CA LEU A 262 -23.18 10.13 14.51
C LEU A 262 -24.17 9.61 15.54
N PHE A 263 -25.45 9.98 15.41
CA PHE A 263 -26.50 9.51 16.31
C PHE A 263 -26.60 8.00 16.30
N ALA A 264 -26.53 7.37 15.12
CA ALA A 264 -26.54 5.91 15.01
C ALA A 264 -25.32 5.28 15.72
N ALA A 265 -24.13 5.87 15.58
CA ALA A 265 -22.93 5.40 16.26
C ALA A 265 -23.01 5.55 17.79
N VAL A 266 -23.48 6.71 18.27
CA VAL A 266 -23.67 7.01 19.70
C VAL A 266 -24.73 6.09 20.30
N THR A 267 -25.86 5.88 19.62
CA THR A 267 -26.93 4.98 20.06
C THR A 267 -26.40 3.54 20.17
N ALA A 268 -25.68 3.05 19.16
CA ALA A 268 -25.13 1.70 19.19
C ALA A 268 -24.14 1.50 20.35
N ALA A 269 -23.23 2.45 20.56
CA ALA A 269 -22.28 2.38 21.66
C ALA A 269 -22.96 2.51 23.05
N GLY A 270 -24.02 3.31 23.15
CA GLY A 270 -24.85 3.41 24.35
C GLY A 270 -25.61 2.12 24.65
N GLU A 271 -26.24 1.50 23.65
CA GLU A 271 -26.91 0.20 23.78
C GLU A 271 -25.95 -0.91 24.21
N GLU A 272 -24.71 -0.91 23.71
CA GLU A 272 -23.67 -1.83 24.16
C GLU A 272 -23.30 -1.65 25.63
N LEU A 273 -23.09 -0.39 26.08
CA LEU A 273 -22.82 -0.10 27.49
C LEU A 273 -24.01 -0.48 28.38
N GLN A 274 -25.24 -0.15 27.97
CA GLN A 274 -26.45 -0.46 28.71
C GLN A 274 -26.66 -1.97 28.85
N ALA A 275 -26.36 -2.74 27.79
CA ALA A 275 -26.44 -4.20 27.84
C ALA A 275 -25.41 -4.83 28.80
N LEU A 276 -24.23 -4.23 28.93
CA LEU A 276 -23.19 -4.67 29.87
C LEU A 276 -23.48 -4.23 31.31
N TYR A 277 -24.05 -3.04 31.49
CA TYR A 277 -24.31 -2.41 32.78
C TYR A 277 -25.75 -1.86 32.84
N PRO A 278 -26.77 -2.72 33.06
CA PRO A 278 -28.18 -2.32 32.99
C PRO A 278 -28.61 -1.26 34.02
N ASP A 279 -27.87 -1.14 35.12
CA ASP A 279 -28.14 -0.17 36.18
C ASP A 279 -27.21 1.06 36.09
N ALA A 280 -26.33 1.14 35.10
CA ALA A 280 -25.39 2.25 34.96
C ALA A 280 -26.07 3.52 34.40
N ARG A 281 -25.55 4.67 34.81
CA ARG A 281 -25.83 5.96 34.18
C ARG A 281 -24.85 6.14 33.03
N ILE A 282 -25.34 6.27 31.80
CA ILE A 282 -24.50 6.50 30.63
C ILE A 282 -24.45 7.99 30.32
N GLU A 283 -23.26 8.55 30.24
CA GLU A 283 -23.04 9.97 29.91
C GLU A 283 -22.07 10.11 28.74
N ALA A 284 -22.30 11.09 27.88
CA ALA A 284 -21.30 11.49 26.89
C ALA A 284 -20.22 12.35 27.59
N ASP A 285 -18.98 11.88 27.55
CA ASP A 285 -17.83 12.64 28.02
C ASP A 285 -17.39 13.61 26.93
N LEU A 286 -17.93 14.82 27.00
CA LEU A 286 -17.58 15.93 26.11
C LEU A 286 -16.40 16.76 26.67
N GLU A 287 -15.89 16.41 27.85
CA GLU A 287 -14.77 17.09 28.49
C GLU A 287 -13.41 16.49 28.10
N SER A 288 -13.39 15.30 27.48
CA SER A 288 -12.18 14.78 26.82
C SER A 288 -11.84 15.64 25.59
N GLU A 289 -11.15 16.76 25.83
CA GLU A 289 -10.71 17.72 24.80
C GLU A 289 -9.80 17.11 23.73
N ALA A 290 -9.35 15.86 23.90
CA ALA A 290 -8.20 15.30 23.20
C ALA A 290 -8.52 14.74 21.79
N ASP A 291 -9.68 14.14 21.53
CA ASP A 291 -9.80 13.21 20.39
C ASP A 291 -11.06 13.37 19.53
N ILE A 292 -11.83 14.45 19.68
CA ILE A 292 -13.11 14.62 18.94
C ILE A 292 -12.90 14.65 17.42
N TYR A 293 -11.69 14.93 16.92
CA TYR A 293 -11.39 15.11 15.51
C TYR A 293 -10.08 14.43 15.10
N ASP A 294 -10.14 13.13 14.81
CA ASP A 294 -9.00 12.36 14.28
C ASP A 294 -9.12 12.13 12.76
N GLY A 295 -8.01 11.75 12.12
CA GLY A 295 -7.97 11.20 10.77
C GLY A 295 -7.68 12.20 9.65
N LEU A 296 -7.44 13.47 9.97
CA LEU A 296 -6.79 14.39 9.04
C LEU A 296 -5.29 14.10 9.02
N GLN A 297 -4.69 14.02 7.84
CA GLN A 297 -3.27 13.67 7.74
C GLN A 297 -2.60 14.25 6.49
N ILE A 298 -1.29 14.40 6.58
CA ILE A 298 -0.40 14.69 5.45
C ILE A 298 0.35 13.40 5.14
N VAL A 299 0.21 12.88 3.93
CA VAL A 299 0.93 11.70 3.47
C VAL A 299 2.03 12.16 2.55
N ALA A 300 3.29 11.95 2.94
CA ALA A 300 4.46 12.27 2.12
C ALA A 300 5.21 10.99 1.76
N SER A 301 5.77 10.91 0.56
CA SER A 301 6.53 9.77 0.08
C SER A 301 7.73 10.24 -0.74
N TYR A 302 8.89 9.63 -0.53
CA TYR A 302 10.10 9.93 -1.30
C TYR A 302 10.88 8.66 -1.64
N GLU A 303 11.69 8.73 -2.70
CA GLU A 303 12.60 7.66 -3.09
C GLU A 303 14.01 8.00 -2.58
N PRO A 304 14.55 7.29 -1.56
CA PRO A 304 15.83 7.65 -0.96
C PRO A 304 17.04 7.44 -1.87
N GLY A 305 16.87 6.77 -3.01
CA GLY A 305 17.93 6.48 -3.96
C GLY A 305 17.69 5.19 -4.74
N VAL A 306 18.54 4.93 -5.73
CA VAL A 306 18.42 3.74 -6.58
C VAL A 306 18.58 2.47 -5.74
N GLY A 307 17.63 1.55 -5.85
CA GLY A 307 17.61 0.31 -5.07
C GLY A 307 17.04 0.47 -3.65
N CYS A 308 16.59 1.67 -3.28
CA CYS A 308 15.79 1.92 -2.09
C CYS A 308 14.31 1.84 -2.39
N GLU A 309 13.58 1.23 -1.46
CA GLU A 309 12.12 1.26 -1.46
C GLU A 309 11.64 2.68 -1.16
N THR A 310 10.52 3.07 -1.78
CA THR A 310 9.86 4.33 -1.46
C THR A 310 9.50 4.33 0.03
N VAL A 311 9.90 5.39 0.72
CA VAL A 311 9.54 5.57 2.13
C VAL A 311 8.34 6.49 2.18
N THR A 312 7.27 6.04 2.84
CA THR A 312 6.06 6.82 3.08
C THR A 312 5.97 7.16 4.56
N GLN A 313 5.68 8.42 4.87
CA GLN A 313 5.40 8.90 6.22
C GLN A 313 4.03 9.56 6.23
N VAL A 314 3.29 9.30 7.31
CA VAL A 314 2.00 9.91 7.60
C VAL A 314 2.19 10.85 8.78
N VAL A 315 1.82 12.11 8.61
CA VAL A 315 1.84 13.14 9.65
C VAL A 315 0.40 13.48 10.00
N PRO A 316 -0.13 13.04 11.16
CA PRO A 316 -1.45 13.43 11.62
C PRO A 316 -1.56 14.95 11.76
N LEU A 317 -2.73 15.50 11.42
CA LEU A 317 -3.08 16.91 11.54
C LEU A 317 -4.17 17.07 12.61
N ASP A 318 -3.78 17.52 13.79
CA ASP A 318 -4.70 17.68 14.91
C ASP A 318 -5.44 19.01 14.83
N LEU A 319 -6.76 18.99 15.03
CA LEU A 319 -7.55 20.22 15.15
C LEU A 319 -7.51 20.71 16.60
N VAL A 320 -6.81 21.80 16.84
CA VAL A 320 -6.77 22.44 18.14
C VAL A 320 -7.85 23.51 18.19
N PHE A 321 -8.89 23.28 18.99
CA PHE A 321 -9.87 24.31 19.29
C PHE A 321 -9.30 25.16 20.42
N GLN A 322 -9.13 26.46 20.17
CA GLN A 322 -8.83 27.36 21.30
C GLN A 322 -9.96 27.22 22.31
N PRO A 323 -9.67 27.29 23.63
CA PRO A 323 -10.69 27.37 24.66
C PRO A 323 -11.39 28.72 24.52
N MET A 324 -12.23 28.83 23.50
CA MET A 324 -13.30 29.81 23.50
C MET A 324 -14.16 29.45 24.71
N PRO A 325 -14.69 30.42 25.47
CA PRO A 325 -15.73 30.13 26.44
C PRO A 325 -16.78 29.34 25.68
N ALA A 326 -16.89 28.03 25.98
CA ALA A 326 -17.56 27.06 25.13
C ALA A 326 -18.80 27.73 24.56
N PRO A 327 -18.91 27.91 23.23
CA PRO A 327 -20.08 28.56 22.69
C PRO A 327 -21.20 27.63 23.05
N ARG A 328 -21.95 27.98 24.11
CA ARG A 328 -23.10 27.21 24.58
C ARG A 328 -23.97 26.84 23.39
N ALA A 329 -24.03 27.68 22.35
CA ALA A 329 -24.67 27.41 21.07
C ALA A 329 -24.31 26.07 20.35
N ILE A 330 -23.08 25.55 20.43
CA ILE A 330 -22.73 24.25 19.81
C ILE A 330 -23.30 23.11 20.66
N LEU A 331 -23.01 23.15 21.97
CA LEU A 331 -23.57 22.20 22.93
C LEU A 331 -25.10 22.30 22.99
N ASP A 332 -25.69 23.48 22.90
CA ASP A 332 -27.14 23.73 22.86
C ASP A 332 -27.77 23.31 21.52
N GLY A 333 -26.97 23.15 20.47
CA GLY A 333 -27.41 22.62 19.18
C GLY A 333 -27.35 21.09 19.11
N LEU A 334 -26.35 20.50 19.77
CA LEU A 334 -26.20 19.05 19.94
C LEU A 334 -27.07 18.51 21.06
N ALA A 335 -27.26 19.26 22.14
CA ALA A 335 -27.98 18.84 23.34
C ALA A 335 -29.39 18.39 23.04
N PRO A 336 -30.21 19.04 22.20
CA PRO A 336 -31.55 18.54 21.88
C PRO A 336 -31.51 17.19 21.15
N ALA A 337 -30.50 16.98 20.28
CA ALA A 337 -30.34 15.73 19.55
C ALA A 337 -29.76 14.63 20.44
N LEU A 338 -28.88 14.98 21.37
CA LEU A 338 -28.28 14.08 22.35
C LEU A 338 -29.31 13.72 23.43
N ASP A 339 -30.05 14.70 23.96
CA ASP A 339 -31.19 14.51 24.85
C ASP A 339 -32.27 13.68 24.17
N GLU A 340 -32.58 13.91 22.88
CA GLU A 340 -33.51 13.03 22.14
C GLU A 340 -32.95 11.60 22.00
N ALA A 341 -31.63 11.43 21.84
CA ALA A 341 -30.99 10.10 21.82
C ALA A 341 -31.13 9.40 23.17
N ILE A 342 -30.82 10.14 24.23
CA ILE A 342 -30.84 9.67 25.62
C ILE A 342 -32.28 9.40 26.05
N ASP A 343 -33.22 10.31 25.82
CA ASP A 343 -34.66 10.13 26.06
C ASP A 343 -35.19 8.89 25.30
N ARG A 344 -34.68 8.64 24.09
CA ARG A 344 -35.07 7.46 23.32
C ARG A 344 -34.51 6.17 23.93
N LEU A 345 -33.28 6.20 24.44
CA LEU A 345 -32.70 5.09 25.21
C LEU A 345 -33.49 4.85 26.51
N GLU A 346 -33.82 5.89 27.27
CA GLU A 346 -34.63 5.79 28.49
C GLU A 346 -36.05 5.28 28.19
N SER A 347 -36.64 5.68 27.06
CA SER A 347 -37.99 5.22 26.67
C SER A 347 -38.06 3.74 26.29
N LEU A 348 -36.92 3.09 26.01
CA LEU A 348 -36.89 1.65 25.73
C LEU A 348 -37.18 0.81 26.98
N ASP A 349 -36.90 1.33 28.18
CA ASP A 349 -37.19 0.62 29.44
C ASP A 349 -38.69 0.63 29.81
N ASP A 350 -39.44 1.63 29.36
CA ASP A 350 -40.88 1.75 29.63
C ASP A 350 -41.77 1.10 28.55
N ALA A 351 -41.18 0.56 27.48
CA ALA A 351 -41.94 -0.24 26.53
C ALA A 351 -42.44 -1.51 27.24
N PRO A 352 -43.76 -1.71 27.37
CA PRO A 352 -44.27 -2.92 27.99
C PRO A 352 -43.69 -4.09 27.21
N VAL A 353 -42.95 -4.95 27.91
CA VAL A 353 -42.51 -6.24 27.39
C VAL A 353 -43.77 -7.02 27.07
N GLU A 354 -44.34 -6.80 25.88
CA GLU A 354 -45.31 -7.69 25.26
C GLU A 354 -44.54 -8.98 25.06
N SER A 355 -44.58 -9.81 26.09
CA SER A 355 -44.15 -11.18 26.04
C SER A 355 -44.77 -11.76 24.78
N PRO A 356 -43.99 -12.10 23.75
CA PRO A 356 -44.55 -12.59 22.50
C PRO A 356 -45.40 -13.78 22.87
N ALA A 357 -46.71 -13.65 22.64
CA ALA A 357 -47.63 -14.76 22.79
C ALA A 357 -47.01 -15.91 21.98
N LEU A 358 -46.71 -17.01 22.67
CA LEU A 358 -46.29 -18.28 22.10
C LEU A 358 -47.40 -18.82 21.20
N GLU A 359 -47.61 -18.21 20.03
CA GLU A 359 -48.32 -18.84 18.93
C GLU A 359 -47.39 -19.91 18.37
N SER A 360 -47.74 -21.15 18.67
CA SER A 360 -47.05 -22.33 18.20
C SER A 360 -46.99 -22.31 16.67
N PRO A 361 -45.80 -22.42 16.04
CA PRO A 361 -45.72 -22.47 14.59
C PRO A 361 -46.44 -23.73 14.09
N SER A 362 -47.52 -23.52 13.33
CA SER A 362 -48.16 -24.59 12.57
C SER A 362 -47.16 -25.16 11.58
N THR A 363 -46.88 -26.45 11.76
CA THR A 363 -46.01 -27.26 10.93
C THR A 363 -46.58 -27.36 9.51
N GLN A 364 -46.07 -26.58 8.57
CA GLN A 364 -46.22 -26.84 7.14
C GLN A 364 -44.84 -26.99 6.53
N ALA A 365 -44.47 -28.25 6.30
CA ALA A 365 -43.23 -28.64 5.63
C ALA A 365 -43.30 -28.32 4.13
N PRO A 366 -42.36 -27.54 3.57
CA PRO A 366 -42.10 -27.57 2.15
C PRO A 366 -41.18 -28.75 1.83
N ALA A 367 -41.51 -29.46 0.75
CA ALA A 367 -40.67 -30.50 0.17
C ALA A 367 -39.33 -29.90 -0.28
N SER A 368 -38.23 -30.48 0.21
CA SER A 368 -36.86 -30.12 -0.12
C SER A 368 -36.37 -31.04 -1.24
N GLU A 369 -36.21 -30.49 -2.45
CA GLU A 369 -35.38 -31.08 -3.50
C GLU A 369 -33.94 -30.59 -3.30
N ALA A 370 -33.03 -31.51 -2.98
CA ALA A 370 -31.61 -31.27 -2.85
C ALA A 370 -30.89 -31.47 -4.20
N PRO A 371 -29.98 -30.58 -4.63
CA PRO A 371 -28.94 -30.94 -5.57
C PRO A 371 -27.72 -31.47 -4.81
N ALA A 372 -27.17 -32.59 -5.29
CA ALA A 372 -25.94 -33.18 -4.80
C ALA A 372 -24.75 -32.23 -5.04
N THR A 373 -23.98 -31.93 -3.98
CA THR A 373 -22.67 -31.28 -4.09
C THR A 373 -21.61 -32.26 -3.64
N GLU A 374 -20.69 -32.54 -4.57
CA GLU A 374 -19.50 -33.36 -4.44
C GLU A 374 -18.54 -32.76 -3.41
N ALA A 375 -18.08 -33.60 -2.48
CA ALA A 375 -17.10 -33.25 -1.46
C ALA A 375 -15.67 -33.34 -2.03
N PRO A 376 -14.80 -32.33 -1.85
CA PRO A 376 -13.37 -32.52 -2.04
C PRO A 376 -12.73 -33.10 -0.78
N ALA A 377 -11.86 -34.09 -1.00
CA ALA A 377 -11.09 -34.81 0.00
C ALA A 377 -10.12 -33.91 0.79
N ALA A 378 -9.98 -34.22 2.08
CA ALA A 378 -8.96 -33.68 2.95
C ALA A 378 -7.55 -34.18 2.56
N PRO A 379 -6.51 -33.34 2.68
CA PRO A 379 -5.14 -33.83 2.81
C PRO A 379 -4.76 -34.00 4.28
N SER A 380 -4.01 -35.08 4.49
CA SER A 380 -3.57 -35.68 5.74
C SER A 380 -2.49 -34.90 6.50
N GLU A 381 -2.41 -35.21 7.80
CA GLU A 381 -1.39 -34.88 8.78
C GLU A 381 0.07 -35.10 8.32
N THR A 382 0.93 -34.13 8.59
CA THR A 382 2.36 -34.22 9.01
C THR A 382 2.78 -32.76 9.31
N ASP A 383 3.56 -32.38 10.30
CA ASP A 383 4.61 -33.05 11.05
C ASP A 383 4.90 -32.20 12.32
N ALA A 384 5.43 -32.85 13.35
CA ALA A 384 5.76 -32.23 14.63
C ALA A 384 7.01 -31.33 14.53
N ALA A 385 7.04 -30.23 15.28
CA ALA A 385 8.26 -29.48 15.59
C ALA A 385 8.27 -29.07 17.07
N PRO A 386 9.46 -29.04 17.70
CA PRO A 386 9.62 -29.11 19.15
C PRO A 386 9.55 -27.76 19.86
N ALA A 387 9.22 -27.85 21.16
CA ALA A 387 9.32 -26.76 22.12
C ALA A 387 10.76 -26.23 22.21
N SER A 388 10.90 -24.92 22.14
CA SER A 388 12.11 -24.19 22.50
C SER A 388 11.91 -23.60 23.89
N ASP A 389 12.72 -24.05 24.84
CA ASP A 389 12.90 -23.42 26.15
C ASP A 389 13.48 -22.01 25.97
N GLU A 390 12.73 -20.98 26.38
CA GLU A 390 13.28 -19.63 26.57
C GLU A 390 13.93 -19.55 27.96
N GLU A 391 15.27 -19.57 27.95
CA GLU A 391 16.11 -19.25 29.09
C GLU A 391 16.05 -17.74 29.36
N VAL A 392 15.38 -17.37 30.46
CA VAL A 392 15.35 -16.01 31.01
C VAL A 392 16.74 -15.65 31.51
N VAL A 393 17.47 -14.81 30.77
CA VAL A 393 18.73 -14.20 31.23
C VAL A 393 18.40 -12.88 31.91
N ASP A 394 18.48 -12.89 33.24
CA ASP A 394 18.34 -11.75 34.13
C ASP A 394 19.57 -10.84 34.02
N ALA A 395 19.41 -9.66 33.43
CA ALA A 395 20.48 -8.68 33.27
C ALA A 395 20.63 -7.85 34.55
N THR A 396 21.52 -8.30 35.43
CA THR A 396 21.98 -7.56 36.61
C THR A 396 22.71 -6.28 36.19
N THR A 397 22.19 -5.11 36.58
CA THR A 397 22.86 -3.82 36.48
C THR A 397 23.98 -3.71 37.52
N PRO A 398 25.20 -3.30 37.17
CA PRO A 398 26.18 -2.88 38.16
C PRO A 398 25.93 -1.42 38.59
N VAL A 399 25.50 -1.28 39.83
CA VAL A 399 25.81 -0.14 40.68
C VAL A 399 27.31 -0.20 40.98
N ASP A 400 28.10 0.82 40.61
CA ASP A 400 28.93 1.51 41.61
C ASP A 400 29.68 2.76 41.10
N GLU A 401 29.51 3.81 41.90
CA GLU A 401 30.50 4.76 42.43
C GLU A 401 31.71 5.20 41.58
N ARG A 402 31.66 6.48 41.16
CA ARG A 402 32.62 7.51 41.64
C ARG A 402 32.22 8.93 41.29
#